data_AF-A0A9W5PYR3-F1
#
_entry.id   AF-A0A9W5PYR3-F1
#
_cell.length_a   1.000
_cell.length_b   1.000
_cell.length_c   1.000
_cell.angle_alpha   90.00
_cell.angle_beta   90.00
_cell.angle_gamma   90.00
#
_symmetry.space_group_name_H-M   'P 1'
#
loop_
_entity.id
_entity.type
_entity.pdbx_description
1 polymer ?
#
loop_
_entity_poly.entity_id
_entity_poly.type
_entity_poly.pdbx_seq_one_letter_code
_entity_poly.pdbx_strand_id
1 'polypeptide(L)'
;MEELKTKYCLDNGRNAIPPIRMCKYLLLKAIFNVSDVDLVERSKYNMSFKYFLDMAPEDDVIDSSSLTKFRRLRLQDVSLLDMLIRKTVEIALEKNIIQSKTIIVDATHTKARYNQKSPKEFLQEKSKHNRKAVYQFDESMKGKFPKKNTSNEVKYEITYCKKLITIFMYPSHNSCGVN
;
A
#
# COMPACT_ATOMS: atom_id res chain seq x y z
N MET A 1 -13.59 26.23 -2.16
CA MET A 1 -12.14 26.51 -2.08
C MET A 1 -11.71 27.01 -0.69
N GLU A 2 -12.56 27.75 0.05
CA GLU A 2 -12.25 28.20 1.42
C GLU A 2 -12.29 27.10 2.49
N GLU A 3 -13.13 26.08 2.32
CA GLU A 3 -13.27 24.94 3.24
C GLU A 3 -11.96 24.16 3.49
N LEU A 4 -11.00 24.26 2.57
CA LEU A 4 -9.71 23.59 2.69
C LEU A 4 -8.65 24.47 3.37
N LYS A 5 -8.86 25.80 3.48
CA LYS A 5 -7.90 26.72 4.10
C LYS A 5 -7.81 26.53 5.61
N THR A 6 -8.93 26.21 6.27
CA THR A 6 -9.00 25.99 7.73
C THR A 6 -8.21 24.77 8.21
N LYS A 7 -7.90 23.81 7.32
CA LYS A 7 -7.05 22.65 7.64
C LYS A 7 -5.54 22.95 7.57
N TYR A 8 -5.14 24.21 7.34
CA TYR A 8 -3.77 24.64 7.10
C TYR A 8 -3.41 25.87 7.95
N CYS A 9 -2.21 25.84 8.54
CA CYS A 9 -1.62 26.98 9.21
C CYS A 9 -0.68 27.66 8.21
N LEU A 10 -0.92 28.94 7.92
CA LEU A 10 -0.08 29.76 7.05
C LEU A 10 1.14 30.31 7.80
N ASP A 11 1.11 30.31 9.14
CA ASP A 11 1.95 31.19 9.95
C ASP A 11 3.01 30.46 10.78
N ASN A 12 3.06 29.11 10.77
CA ASN A 12 4.05 28.33 11.52
C ASN A 12 4.86 27.39 10.62
N GLY A 13 6.13 27.75 10.40
CA GLY A 13 7.15 26.91 9.75
C GLY A 13 7.13 26.95 8.22
N ARG A 14 7.64 25.89 7.57
CA ARG A 14 7.71 25.78 6.11
C ARG A 14 6.28 25.86 5.53
N ASN A 15 6.02 26.81 4.62
CA ASN A 15 4.70 27.01 4.02
C ASN A 15 4.08 25.69 3.59
N ALA A 16 2.92 25.39 4.15
CA ALA A 16 2.27 24.11 3.91
C ALA A 16 1.76 24.04 2.46
N ILE A 17 2.15 22.99 1.74
CA ILE A 17 1.72 22.78 0.35
C ILE A 17 0.19 22.60 0.35
N PRO A 18 -0.56 23.36 -0.47
CA PRO A 18 -2.01 23.28 -0.48
C PRO A 18 -2.47 21.87 -0.88
N PRO A 19 -3.54 21.34 -0.23
CA PRO A 19 -4.02 19.97 -0.46
C PRO A 19 -4.45 19.77 -1.92
N ILE A 20 -5.01 20.83 -2.50
CA ILE A 20 -5.46 20.86 -3.89
C ILE A 20 -4.27 20.61 -4.82
N ARG A 21 -3.12 21.24 -4.57
CA ARG A 21 -1.90 21.01 -5.36
C ARG A 21 -1.42 19.56 -5.20
N MET A 22 -1.49 19.00 -3.99
CA MET A 22 -1.17 17.59 -3.76
C MET A 22 -2.12 16.65 -4.52
N CYS A 23 -3.42 16.94 -4.56
CA CYS A 23 -4.40 16.21 -5.36
C CYS A 23 -4.14 16.34 -6.87
N LYS A 24 -3.77 17.54 -7.35
CA LYS A 24 -3.36 17.76 -8.75
C LYS A 24 -2.12 16.93 -9.12
N TYR A 25 -1.12 16.84 -8.24
CA TYR A 25 0.02 15.93 -8.43
C TYR A 25 -0.44 14.47 -8.52
N LEU A 26 -1.32 14.01 -7.63
CA LEU A 26 -1.85 12.63 -7.70
C LEU A 26 -2.64 12.36 -8.99
N LEU A 27 -3.36 13.36 -9.51
CA LEU A 27 -4.06 13.26 -10.79
C LEU A 27 -3.08 13.13 -11.96
N LEU A 28 -2.03 13.96 -12.01
CA LEU A 28 -0.96 13.84 -13.00
C LEU A 28 -0.30 12.45 -12.92
N LYS A 29 -0.07 11.94 -11.71
CA LYS A 29 0.45 10.59 -11.50
C LYS A 29 -0.44 9.53 -12.16
N ALA A 30 -1.76 9.63 -11.96
CA ALA A 30 -2.72 8.68 -12.53
C ALA A 30 -2.78 8.76 -14.06
N ILE A 31 -2.76 9.98 -14.63
CA ILE A 31 -2.81 10.19 -16.07
C ILE A 31 -1.55 9.68 -16.77
N PHE A 32 -0.36 9.97 -16.20
CA PHE A 32 0.91 9.64 -16.84
C PHE A 32 1.53 8.31 -16.38
N ASN A 33 0.92 7.64 -15.39
CA ASN A 33 1.38 6.38 -14.82
C ASN A 33 2.87 6.36 -14.43
N VAL A 34 3.33 7.43 -13.77
CA VAL A 34 4.73 7.64 -13.35
C VAL A 34 4.93 7.43 -11.85
N SER A 35 6.18 7.20 -11.42
CA SER A 35 6.50 7.15 -9.98
C SER A 35 6.43 8.55 -9.34
N ASP A 36 6.41 8.63 -8.00
CA ASP A 36 6.39 9.92 -7.31
C ASP A 36 7.65 10.75 -7.55
N VAL A 37 8.80 10.07 -7.67
CA VAL A 37 10.10 10.70 -7.95
C VAL A 37 10.09 11.24 -9.38
N ASP A 38 9.69 10.41 -10.34
CA ASP A 38 9.64 10.82 -11.76
C ASP A 38 8.63 11.93 -12.01
N LEU A 39 7.49 11.90 -11.31
CA LEU A 39 6.49 12.96 -11.38
C LEU A 39 7.05 14.31 -10.91
N VAL A 40 7.72 14.31 -9.76
CA VAL A 40 8.33 15.52 -9.20
C VAL A 40 9.44 16.02 -10.12
N GLU A 41 10.30 15.14 -10.59
CA GLU A 41 11.38 15.50 -11.52
C GLU A 41 10.82 16.08 -12.83
N ARG A 42 9.80 15.45 -13.40
CA ARG A 42 9.14 15.94 -14.60
C ARG A 42 8.46 17.29 -14.36
N SER A 43 7.93 17.54 -13.17
CA SER A 43 7.33 18.83 -12.81
C SER A 43 8.33 19.98 -12.69
N LYS A 44 9.64 19.69 -12.57
CA LYS A 44 10.68 20.74 -12.58
C LYS A 44 10.82 21.40 -13.94
N TYR A 45 10.77 20.61 -15.01
CA TYR A 45 11.07 21.08 -16.37
C TYR A 45 9.84 21.19 -17.27
N ASN A 46 8.76 20.47 -16.96
CA ASN A 46 7.57 20.48 -17.80
C ASN A 46 6.67 21.67 -17.46
N MET A 47 6.64 22.67 -18.35
CA MET A 47 5.81 23.87 -18.18
C MET A 47 4.31 23.56 -18.09
N SER A 48 3.83 22.56 -18.82
CA SER A 48 2.42 22.14 -18.73
C SER A 48 2.07 21.62 -17.34
N PHE A 49 3.00 20.95 -16.66
CA PHE A 49 2.79 20.47 -15.29
C PHE A 49 2.78 21.65 -14.32
N LYS A 50 3.72 22.59 -14.43
CA LYS A 50 3.74 23.79 -13.59
C LYS A 50 2.47 24.64 -13.77
N TYR A 51 2.04 24.85 -15.01
CA TYR A 51 0.79 25.54 -15.31
C TYR A 51 -0.41 24.84 -14.67
N PHE A 52 -0.52 23.52 -14.80
CA PHE A 52 -1.60 22.76 -14.18
C PHE A 52 -1.58 22.84 -12.65
N LEU A 53 -0.39 22.90 -12.04
CA LEU A 53 -0.18 22.95 -10.59
C LEU A 53 -0.34 24.35 -9.98
N ASP A 54 -0.68 25.36 -10.80
CA ASP A 54 -0.68 26.78 -10.44
C ASP A 54 0.67 27.19 -9.82
N MET A 55 1.76 26.95 -10.55
CA MET A 55 3.12 27.28 -10.17
C MET A 55 3.76 28.18 -11.23
N ALA A 56 4.56 29.15 -10.78
CA ALA A 56 5.39 29.94 -11.68
C ALA A 56 6.50 29.06 -12.30
N PRO A 57 6.97 29.38 -13.51
CA PRO A 57 8.10 28.70 -14.14
C PRO A 57 9.35 28.60 -13.25
N GLU A 58 9.54 29.59 -12.37
CA GLU A 58 10.70 29.70 -11.47
C GLU A 58 10.50 28.95 -10.15
N ASP A 59 9.26 28.60 -9.79
CA ASP A 59 8.94 28.05 -8.47
C ASP A 59 9.55 26.67 -8.23
N ASP A 60 10.08 26.44 -7.04
CA ASP A 60 10.53 25.12 -6.62
C ASP A 60 9.36 24.12 -6.48
N VAL A 61 9.62 22.88 -6.89
CA VAL A 61 8.67 21.77 -6.77
C VAL A 61 8.70 21.15 -5.38
N ILE A 62 7.64 20.40 -5.06
CA ILE A 62 7.54 19.67 -3.80
C ILE A 62 8.59 18.56 -3.70
N ASP A 63 8.96 18.17 -2.49
CA ASP A 63 9.74 16.96 -2.30
C ASP A 63 8.88 15.70 -2.53
N SER A 64 9.46 14.67 -3.14
CA SER A 64 8.78 13.40 -3.46
C SER A 64 8.20 12.70 -2.22
N SER A 65 8.83 12.85 -1.05
CA SER A 65 8.32 12.29 0.20
C SER A 65 7.02 12.95 0.67
N SER A 66 6.76 14.19 0.24
CA SER A 66 5.53 14.93 0.55
C SER A 66 4.30 14.20 0.04
N LEU A 67 4.37 13.63 -1.17
CA LEU A 67 3.25 12.85 -1.74
C LEU A 67 2.97 11.58 -0.95
N THR A 68 4.03 10.96 -0.42
CA THR A 68 3.91 9.76 0.42
C THR A 68 3.27 10.10 1.76
N LYS A 69 3.71 11.19 2.41
CA LYS A 69 3.11 11.68 3.66
C LYS A 69 1.65 12.08 3.48
N PHE A 70 1.33 12.78 2.38
CA PHE A 70 -0.04 13.17 2.06
C PHE A 70 -0.96 11.96 1.89
N ARG A 71 -0.53 10.93 1.16
CA ARG A 71 -1.29 9.67 1.04
C ARG A 71 -1.51 8.97 2.38
N ARG A 72 -0.51 8.90 3.24
CA ARG A 72 -0.63 8.19 4.53
C ARG A 72 -1.46 8.97 5.55
N LEU A 73 -1.30 10.29 5.62
CA LEU A 73 -1.88 11.11 6.68
C LEU A 73 -3.22 11.74 6.30
N ARG A 74 -3.48 11.98 5.01
CA ARG A 74 -4.67 12.74 4.56
C ARG A 74 -5.62 11.95 3.66
N LEU A 75 -5.15 10.93 2.92
CA LEU A 75 -6.06 10.05 2.17
C LEU A 75 -6.73 8.96 3.02
N GLN A 76 -6.34 8.78 4.29
CA GLN A 76 -7.10 7.96 5.24
C GLN A 76 -8.40 8.63 5.69
N ASP A 77 -8.48 9.97 5.58
CA ASP A 77 -9.68 10.74 5.87
C ASP A 77 -10.65 10.64 4.68
N VAL A 78 -11.53 9.63 4.73
CA VAL A 78 -12.55 9.36 3.70
C VAL A 78 -13.43 10.60 3.46
N SER A 79 -13.67 11.42 4.51
CA SER A 79 -14.47 12.63 4.40
C SER A 79 -13.85 13.69 3.49
N LEU A 80 -12.52 13.81 3.49
CA LEU A 80 -11.78 14.74 2.63
C LEU A 80 -11.86 14.32 1.16
N LEU A 81 -11.75 13.02 0.89
CA LEU A 81 -11.82 12.49 -0.47
C LEU A 81 -13.23 12.65 -1.04
N ASP A 82 -14.26 12.31 -0.27
CA ASP A 82 -15.66 12.47 -0.67
C ASP A 82 -16.01 13.93 -0.96
N MET A 83 -15.52 14.86 -0.13
CA MET A 83 -15.71 16.30 -0.36
C MET A 83 -15.04 16.74 -1.66
N LEU A 84 -13.80 16.32 -1.93
CA LEU A 84 -13.07 16.68 -3.15
C LEU A 84 -13.76 16.12 -4.40
N ILE A 85 -14.18 14.85 -4.37
CA ILE A 85 -14.89 14.22 -5.49
C ILE A 85 -16.21 14.96 -5.73
N ARG A 86 -16.99 15.20 -4.68
CA ARG A 86 -18.27 15.91 -4.78
C ARG A 86 -18.11 17.30 -5.40
N LYS A 87 -17.13 18.07 -4.93
CA LYS A 87 -16.81 19.39 -5.49
C LYS A 87 -16.35 19.32 -6.95
N THR A 88 -15.59 18.28 -7.31
CA THR A 88 -15.14 18.09 -8.69
C THR A 88 -16.31 17.78 -9.63
N VAL A 89 -17.26 16.96 -9.18
CA VAL A 89 -18.51 16.67 -9.92
C VAL A 89 -19.40 17.90 -10.03
N GLU A 90 -19.54 18.68 -8.94
CA GLU A 90 -20.31 19.94 -8.92
C GLU A 90 -19.77 20.92 -9.99
N ILE A 91 -18.45 21.15 -10.02
CA ILE A 91 -17.80 22.01 -11.03
C ILE A 91 -17.98 21.45 -12.45
N ALA A 92 -17.91 20.13 -12.62
CA ALA A 92 -18.07 19.50 -13.93
C ALA A 92 -19.50 19.63 -14.47
N LEU A 93 -20.50 19.61 -13.60
CA LEU A 93 -21.90 19.91 -13.94
C LEU A 93 -22.08 21.39 -14.31
N GLU A 94 -21.56 22.31 -13.50
CA GLU A 94 -21.60 23.75 -13.77
C GLU A 94 -20.97 24.11 -15.12
N LYS A 95 -19.86 23.48 -15.46
CA LYS A 95 -19.16 23.67 -16.73
C LYS A 95 -19.77 22.90 -17.91
N ASN A 96 -20.91 22.24 -17.72
CA ASN A 96 -21.59 21.40 -18.73
C ASN A 96 -20.67 20.33 -19.35
N ILE A 97 -19.67 19.86 -18.60
CA ILE A 97 -18.75 18.79 -19.02
C ILE A 97 -19.46 17.42 -18.92
N ILE A 98 -20.28 17.25 -17.87
CA ILE A 98 -21.10 16.05 -17.67
C ILE A 98 -22.51 16.35 -18.15
N GLN A 99 -22.88 15.82 -19.32
CA GLN A 99 -24.20 16.02 -19.94
C GLN A 99 -25.19 14.87 -19.70
N SER A 100 -24.71 13.70 -19.25
CA SER A 100 -25.50 12.48 -19.17
C SER A 100 -25.59 11.92 -17.75
N LYS A 101 -26.72 11.26 -17.45
CA LYS A 101 -27.02 10.57 -16.18
C LYS A 101 -26.30 9.22 -16.01
N THR A 102 -25.54 8.78 -17.00
CA THR A 102 -24.94 7.43 -17.02
C THR A 102 -23.47 7.51 -16.67
N ILE A 103 -23.11 7.06 -15.47
CA ILE A 103 -21.71 6.90 -15.03
C ILE A 103 -21.32 5.45 -15.28
N ILE A 104 -20.37 5.21 -16.18
CA ILE A 104 -19.77 3.90 -16.40
C ILE A 104 -18.50 3.84 -15.52
N VAL A 105 -18.56 3.07 -14.44
CA VAL A 105 -17.41 2.86 -13.54
C VAL A 105 -16.80 1.50 -13.86
N ASP A 106 -15.63 1.50 -14.51
CA ASP A 106 -14.86 0.28 -14.69
C ASP A 106 -13.95 0.07 -13.46
N ALA A 107 -14.23 -0.97 -12.68
CA ALA A 107 -13.43 -1.33 -11.51
C ALA A 107 -12.28 -2.24 -11.95
N THR A 108 -11.11 -1.66 -12.21
CA THR A 108 -9.91 -2.46 -12.45
C THR A 108 -9.41 -3.07 -11.14
N HIS A 109 -9.55 -4.38 -10.99
CA HIS A 109 -8.90 -5.13 -9.91
C HIS A 109 -7.38 -5.05 -10.08
N THR A 110 -6.76 -4.05 -9.46
CA THR A 110 -5.31 -3.90 -9.47
C THR A 110 -4.71 -4.91 -8.49
N LYS A 111 -4.20 -6.04 -8.99
CA LYS A 111 -3.33 -6.92 -8.19
C LYS A 111 -2.07 -6.13 -7.85
N ALA A 112 -1.88 -5.77 -6.58
CA ALA A 112 -0.69 -5.08 -6.13
C ALA A 112 0.58 -5.86 -6.51
N ARG A 113 1.57 -5.20 -7.13
CA ARG A 113 2.92 -5.76 -7.38
C ARG A 113 3.75 -5.88 -6.09
N TYR A 114 3.12 -6.03 -4.93
CA TYR A 114 3.83 -6.11 -3.65
C TYR A 114 3.87 -7.56 -3.18
N ASN A 115 5.10 -8.11 -3.12
CA ASN A 115 5.44 -9.43 -2.59
C ASN A 115 4.61 -10.59 -3.17
N GLN A 116 4.81 -10.89 -4.46
CA GLN A 116 4.58 -12.26 -4.92
C GLN A 116 5.62 -13.15 -4.23
N LYS A 117 5.34 -13.52 -2.98
CA LYS A 117 6.13 -14.50 -2.24
C LYS A 117 6.13 -15.75 -3.08
N SER A 118 7.31 -16.29 -3.34
CA SER A 118 7.42 -17.61 -3.95
C SER A 118 6.62 -18.61 -3.09
N PRO A 119 6.05 -19.68 -3.69
CA PRO A 119 5.33 -20.70 -2.92
C PRO A 119 6.14 -21.23 -1.72
N LYS A 120 7.48 -21.27 -1.85
CA LYS A 120 8.41 -21.60 -0.77
C LYS A 120 8.37 -20.59 0.38
N GLU A 121 8.54 -19.30 0.09
CA GLU A 121 8.55 -18.24 1.12
C GLU A 121 7.22 -18.20 1.87
N PHE A 122 6.11 -18.39 1.15
CA PHE A 122 4.79 -18.49 1.75
C PHE A 122 4.68 -19.68 2.72
N LEU A 123 5.11 -20.87 2.30
CA LEU A 123 5.12 -22.06 3.17
C LEU A 123 6.04 -21.89 4.39
N GLN A 124 7.23 -21.30 4.21
CA GLN A 124 8.17 -21.03 5.29
C GLN A 124 7.65 -20.02 6.31
N GLU A 125 6.95 -18.99 5.85
CA GLU A 125 6.31 -18.02 6.73
C GLU A 125 5.20 -18.68 7.56
N LYS A 126 4.33 -19.47 6.93
CA LYS A 126 3.27 -20.21 7.62
C LYS A 126 3.82 -21.23 8.62
N SER A 127 4.85 -21.98 8.24
CA SER A 127 5.49 -22.94 9.15
C SER A 127 6.17 -22.26 10.35
N LYS A 128 6.82 -21.12 10.15
CA LYS A 128 7.38 -20.29 11.24
C LYS A 128 6.29 -19.75 12.17
N HIS A 129 5.19 -19.24 11.60
CA HIS A 129 4.09 -18.70 12.38
C HIS A 129 3.45 -19.78 13.26
N ASN A 130 3.20 -20.97 12.69
CA ASN A 130 2.65 -22.10 13.44
C ASN A 130 3.57 -22.54 14.58
N ARG A 131 4.89 -22.63 14.38
CA ARG A 131 5.82 -23.00 15.46
C ARG A 131 5.82 -21.96 16.58
N LYS A 132 5.79 -20.66 16.24
CA LYS A 132 5.71 -19.59 17.23
C LYS A 132 4.43 -19.68 18.05
N ALA A 133 3.30 -19.93 17.41
CA ALA A 133 2.03 -20.13 18.11
C ALA A 133 2.13 -21.30 19.10
N VAL A 134 2.69 -22.45 18.69
CA VAL A 134 2.84 -23.59 19.60
C VAL A 134 3.76 -23.30 20.77
N TYR A 135 4.88 -22.63 20.55
CA TYR A 135 5.81 -22.31 21.65
C TYR A 135 5.18 -21.38 22.70
N GLN A 136 4.12 -20.64 22.36
CA GLN A 136 3.37 -19.85 23.33
C GLN A 136 2.45 -20.72 24.22
N PHE A 137 1.98 -21.86 23.73
CA PHE A 137 1.09 -22.76 24.47
C PHE A 137 1.85 -23.87 25.21
N ASP A 138 2.89 -24.44 24.60
CA ASP A 138 3.69 -25.53 25.17
C ASP A 138 5.16 -25.41 24.73
N GLU A 139 6.02 -25.03 25.66
CA GLU A 139 7.43 -24.80 25.40
C GLU A 139 8.22 -26.13 25.28
N SER A 140 7.70 -27.23 25.82
CA SER A 140 8.32 -28.57 25.76
C SER A 140 8.34 -29.15 24.34
N MET A 141 7.42 -28.68 23.48
CA MET A 141 7.30 -29.11 22.08
C MET A 141 8.49 -28.71 21.20
N LYS A 142 9.38 -27.81 21.67
CA LYS A 142 10.62 -27.43 20.95
C LYS A 142 11.46 -28.64 20.53
N GLY A 143 11.51 -29.69 21.35
CA GLY A 143 12.29 -30.91 21.07
C GLY A 143 11.67 -31.89 20.07
N LYS A 144 10.33 -31.84 19.88
CA LYS A 144 9.60 -32.80 19.03
C LYS A 144 9.49 -32.35 17.57
N PHE A 145 9.79 -31.08 17.28
CA PHE A 145 9.66 -30.57 15.92
C PHE A 145 10.84 -30.96 15.01
N PRO A 146 10.58 -31.27 13.73
CA PRO A 146 11.63 -31.58 12.76
C PRO A 146 12.59 -30.40 12.55
N LYS A 147 13.86 -30.71 12.28
CA LYS A 147 14.87 -29.75 11.87
C LYS A 147 14.40 -29.01 10.62
N LYS A 148 14.68 -27.70 10.57
CA LYS A 148 14.34 -26.87 9.40
C LYS A 148 15.08 -27.42 8.19
N ASN A 149 14.42 -27.43 7.05
CA ASN A 149 15.06 -27.81 5.80
C ASN A 149 15.94 -26.67 5.29
N THR A 150 17.14 -27.00 4.81
CA THR A 150 18.12 -26.05 4.24
C THR A 150 18.09 -26.06 2.71
N SER A 151 17.41 -27.04 2.09
CA SER A 151 17.34 -27.17 0.63
C SER A 151 16.46 -26.11 -0.02
N ASN A 152 16.83 -25.69 -1.23
CA ASN A 152 16.12 -24.68 -2.00
C ASN A 152 14.89 -25.19 -2.77
N GLU A 153 14.62 -26.49 -2.78
CA GLU A 153 13.50 -27.06 -3.53
C GLU A 153 12.17 -27.06 -2.75
N VAL A 154 11.07 -26.74 -3.46
CA VAL A 154 9.71 -26.66 -2.91
C VAL A 154 9.20 -28.02 -2.39
N LYS A 155 9.62 -29.14 -3.00
CA LYS A 155 9.19 -30.50 -2.61
C LYS A 155 9.56 -30.83 -1.17
N TYR A 156 10.73 -30.40 -0.72
CA TYR A 156 11.20 -30.62 0.64
C TYR A 156 10.47 -29.74 1.67
N GLU A 157 10.03 -28.55 1.27
CA GLU A 157 9.22 -27.68 2.13
C GLU A 157 7.80 -28.24 2.31
N ILE A 158 7.23 -28.84 1.25
CA ILE A 158 5.92 -29.51 1.33
C ILE A 158 5.99 -30.74 2.26
N THR A 159 7.02 -31.58 2.11
CA THR A 159 7.21 -32.74 3.00
C THR A 159 7.45 -32.32 4.45
N TYR A 160 8.19 -31.23 4.67
CA TYR A 160 8.35 -30.63 5.99
C TYR A 160 7.01 -30.16 6.59
N CYS A 161 6.19 -29.43 5.83
CA CYS A 161 4.87 -28.99 6.28
C CYS A 161 3.94 -30.18 6.60
N LYS A 162 3.98 -31.25 5.79
CA LYS A 162 3.23 -32.48 6.09
C LYS A 162 3.66 -33.13 7.41
N LYS A 163 4.98 -33.23 7.65
CA LYS A 163 5.52 -33.75 8.93
C LYS A 163 5.08 -32.91 10.13
N LEU A 164 5.06 -31.58 9.98
CA LEU A 164 4.52 -30.69 11.02
C LEU A 164 3.05 -31.03 11.30
N ILE A 165 2.21 -31.12 10.28
CA ILE A 165 0.78 -31.46 10.42
C ILE A 165 0.60 -32.82 11.09
N THR A 166 1.41 -33.83 10.77
CA THR A 166 1.33 -35.15 11.41
C THR A 166 1.60 -35.07 12.93
N ILE A 167 2.59 -34.28 13.35
CA ILE A 167 2.89 -34.07 14.78
C ILE A 167 1.71 -33.38 15.49
N PHE A 168 1.00 -32.49 14.78
CA PHE A 168 -0.20 -31.84 15.30
C PHE A 168 -1.40 -32.78 15.40
N MET A 169 -1.66 -33.59 14.38
CA MET A 169 -2.84 -34.46 14.33
C MET A 169 -2.70 -35.71 15.21
N TYR A 170 -1.48 -36.18 15.46
CA TYR A 170 -1.22 -37.39 16.25
C TYR A 170 -0.13 -37.16 17.31
N PRO A 171 -0.41 -36.40 18.39
CA PRO A 171 0.59 -36.10 19.43
C PRO A 171 1.01 -37.33 20.27
N SER A 172 0.29 -38.45 20.18
CA SER A 172 0.38 -39.60 21.11
C SER A 172 1.27 -40.76 20.68
N HIS A 173 1.88 -40.75 19.48
CA HIS A 173 2.58 -41.93 18.94
C HIS A 173 4.11 -41.97 19.14
N ASN A 174 4.72 -41.00 19.82
CA ASN A 174 6.18 -41.00 20.05
C ASN A 174 6.62 -41.37 21.47
N SER A 175 5.75 -42.05 22.23
CA SER A 175 6.12 -42.70 23.50
C SER A 175 5.87 -44.20 23.43
N CYS A 176 6.61 -44.93 22.58
CA CYS A 176 6.78 -46.39 22.74
C CYS A 176 8.00 -46.94 21.98
N GLY A 177 9.11 -47.19 22.70
CA GLY A 177 10.24 -48.08 22.36
C GLY A 177 11.21 -47.55 21.31
N VAL A 178 12.54 -47.73 21.40
CA VAL A 178 13.27 -48.94 21.80
C VAL A 178 14.62 -48.53 22.43
N ASN A 179 14.88 -49.05 23.64
CA ASN A 179 16.23 -49.40 24.10
C ASN A 179 16.59 -50.76 23.48
#